data_AF-A6MN84-F1
#
_entry.id   AF-A6MN84-F1
#
_cell.length_a   1.000
_cell.length_b   1.000
_cell.length_c   1.000
_cell.angle_alpha   90.00
_cell.angle_beta   90.00
_cell.angle_gamma   90.00
#
_symmetry.space_group_name_H-M   'P 1'
#
loop_
_entity.id
_entity.type
_entity.pdbx_description
1 polymer ?
#
loop_
_entity_poly.entity_id
_entity_poly.type
_entity_poly.pdbx_seq_one_letter_code
_entity_poly.pdbx_strand_id
1 'polypeptide(L)'
;MSEGGGPLEGKLLLTIKEVAQALGVSRMTVYRLIRAGRLRRVYPTPRSARITRESLEAFLRSLEEEARPEGAGRSVVDRAREVLRRFGL
;
A
#
# COMPACT_ATOMS: atom_id res chain seq x y z
N MET A 1 -6.46 -25.22 -12.19
CA MET A 1 -7.25 -24.23 -11.42
C MET A 1 -6.30 -23.64 -10.39
N SER A 2 -5.76 -22.45 -10.66
CA SER A 2 -4.81 -21.80 -9.74
C SER A 2 -5.60 -21.02 -8.71
N GLU A 3 -5.64 -21.52 -7.47
CA GLU A 3 -6.10 -20.76 -6.30
C GLU A 3 -5.03 -19.72 -5.96
N GLY A 4 -4.98 -18.66 -6.75
CA GLY A 4 -3.98 -17.60 -6.63
C GLY A 4 -4.43 -16.55 -5.63
N GLY A 5 -4.48 -16.89 -4.34
CA GLY A 5 -4.61 -15.88 -3.31
C GLY A 5 -3.40 -14.94 -3.38
N GLY A 6 -3.63 -13.64 -3.60
CA GLY A 6 -2.56 -12.66 -3.76
C GLY A 6 -1.59 -12.65 -2.57
N PRO A 7 -0.35 -12.13 -2.69
CA PRO A 7 0.64 -12.16 -1.60
C PRO A 7 0.17 -11.52 -0.28
N LEU A 8 -0.86 -10.68 -0.34
CA LEU A 8 -1.44 -10.01 0.82
C LEU A 8 -2.80 -10.56 1.22
N GLU A 9 -3.43 -11.46 0.47
CA GLU A 9 -4.82 -11.87 0.69
C GLU A 9 -5.07 -12.38 2.13
N GLY A 10 -6.15 -11.91 2.76
CA GLY A 10 -6.50 -12.23 4.14
C GLY A 10 -5.65 -11.57 5.25
N LYS A 11 -4.53 -10.89 4.95
CA LYS A 11 -3.66 -10.28 5.97
C LYS A 11 -4.16 -8.91 6.44
N LEU A 12 -4.40 -8.72 7.74
CA LEU A 12 -4.75 -7.40 8.30
C LEU A 12 -3.53 -6.51 8.59
N LEU A 13 -2.37 -7.14 8.81
CA LEU A 13 -1.13 -6.46 9.19
C LEU A 13 -0.01 -6.84 8.23
N LEU A 14 0.62 -5.82 7.66
CA LEU A 14 1.63 -5.94 6.61
C LEU A 14 2.98 -5.54 7.16
N THR A 15 4.02 -6.29 6.80
CA THR A 15 5.40 -5.87 7.03
C THR A 15 5.76 -4.69 6.11
N ILE A 16 6.79 -3.94 6.50
CA ILE A 16 7.34 -2.86 5.67
C ILE A 16 7.81 -3.40 4.31
N LYS A 17 8.31 -4.63 4.26
CA LYS A 17 8.73 -5.29 3.02
C LYS A 17 7.53 -5.56 2.11
N GLU A 18 6.44 -6.09 2.65
CA GLU A 18 5.21 -6.34 1.90
C GLU A 18 4.61 -5.04 1.35
N VAL A 19 4.55 -3.97 2.15
CA VAL A 19 4.08 -2.66 1.69
C VAL A 19 4.99 -2.10 0.59
N ALA A 20 6.31 -2.22 0.74
CA ALA A 20 7.26 -1.77 -0.27
C ALA A 20 7.08 -2.51 -1.60
N GLN A 21 6.89 -3.84 -1.54
CA GLN A 21 6.61 -4.67 -2.70
C GLN A 21 5.28 -4.31 -3.34
N ALA A 22 4.22 -4.13 -2.53
CA ALA A 22 2.91 -3.72 -2.99
C ALA A 22 2.96 -2.42 -3.78
N LEU A 23 3.54 -1.37 -3.19
CA LEU A 23 3.65 -0.06 -3.80
C LEU A 23 4.70 0.02 -4.92
N GLY A 24 5.56 -1.00 -5.08
CA GLY A 24 6.68 -0.97 -6.02
C GLY A 24 7.72 0.09 -5.68
N VAL A 25 7.98 0.32 -4.40
CA VAL A 25 8.92 1.35 -3.89
C VAL A 25 9.97 0.74 -2.95
N SER A 26 10.98 1.53 -2.59
CA SER A 26 11.97 1.12 -1.60
C SER A 26 11.38 1.07 -0.18
N ARG A 27 11.96 0.24 0.71
CA ARG A 27 11.63 0.29 2.15
C ARG A 27 11.84 1.67 2.76
N MET A 28 12.84 2.42 2.27
CA MET A 28 13.11 3.80 2.72
C MET A 28 11.95 4.74 2.38
N THR A 29 11.34 4.57 1.20
CA THR A 29 10.14 5.30 0.81
C THR A 29 8.97 5.01 1.74
N VAL A 30 8.77 3.74 2.11
CA VAL A 30 7.75 3.37 3.11
C VAL A 30 8.01 4.06 4.45
N TYR A 31 9.25 4.08 4.94
CA TYR A 31 9.59 4.82 6.15
C TYR A 31 9.32 6.33 6.04
N ARG A 32 9.58 6.94 4.88
CA ARG A 32 9.22 8.34 4.64
C ARG A 32 7.70 8.57 4.73
N LEU A 33 6.90 7.68 4.13
CA LEU A 33 5.44 7.77 4.19
C LEU A 33 4.93 7.63 5.63
N ILE A 34 5.52 6.74 6.43
CA ILE A 34 5.21 6.63 7.86
C ILE A 34 5.54 7.93 8.60
N ARG A 35 6.73 8.50 8.37
CA ARG A 35 7.15 9.77 9.01
C ARG A 35 6.26 10.94 8.60
N ALA A 36 5.76 10.93 7.37
CA ALA A 36 4.82 11.91 6.84
C ALA A 36 3.36 11.68 7.30
N GLY A 37 3.09 10.66 8.13
CA GLY A 37 1.74 10.34 8.59
C GLY A 37 0.82 9.72 7.54
N ARG A 38 1.34 9.41 6.34
CA ARG A 38 0.55 8.83 5.23
C ARG A 38 0.30 7.33 5.41
N LEU A 39 1.10 6.65 6.23
CA LEU A 39 0.92 5.24 6.58
C LEU A 39 0.95 5.04 8.10
N ARG A 40 -0.09 4.40 8.64
CA ARG A 40 -0.22 4.06 10.06
C ARG A 40 0.65 2.86 10.40
N ARG A 41 1.60 3.07 11.31
CA ARG A 41 2.46 2.03 11.88
C ARG A 41 1.94 1.58 13.24
N VAL A 42 1.81 0.26 13.42
CA VAL A 42 1.44 -0.39 14.68
C VAL A 42 2.49 -1.41 15.10
N TYR A 43 2.48 -1.80 16.37
CA TYR A 43 3.40 -2.76 16.96
C TYR A 43 2.62 -3.83 17.72
N PRO A 44 2.18 -4.92 17.06
CA PRO A 44 1.49 -6.01 17.74
C PRO A 44 2.34 -6.70 18.80
N THR A 45 3.66 -6.69 18.61
CA THR A 45 4.66 -7.10 19.59
C THR A 45 5.83 -6.12 19.59
N PRO A 46 6.62 -6.04 20.69
CA PRO A 46 7.78 -5.17 20.75
C PRO A 46 8.73 -5.39 19.56
N ARG A 47 9.21 -4.30 18.96
CA ARG A 47 10.09 -4.29 17.78
C ARG A 47 9.50 -4.86 16.47
N SER A 48 8.24 -5.29 16.47
CA SER A 48 7.58 -5.83 15.28
C SER A 48 6.69 -4.78 14.61
N ALA A 49 7.30 -3.86 13.87
CA ALA A 49 6.55 -2.84 13.14
C ALA A 49 5.68 -3.46 12.02
N ARG A 50 4.41 -3.07 11.97
CA ARG A 50 3.46 -3.45 10.92
C ARG A 50 2.71 -2.22 10.43
N ILE A 51 2.22 -2.29 9.19
CA ILE A 51 1.28 -1.33 8.61
C ILE A 51 -0.06 -2.03 8.53
N THR A 52 -1.12 -1.36 8.99
CA THR A 52 -2.48 -1.90 8.85
C THR A 52 -2.88 -1.88 7.38
N ARG A 53 -3.53 -2.96 6.90
CA ARG A 53 -4.12 -3.01 5.55
C ARG A 53 -4.96 -1.77 5.23
N GLU A 54 -5.87 -1.44 6.14
CA GLU A 54 -6.76 -0.28 6.03
C GLU A 54 -6.01 1.02 5.71
N SER A 55 -4.90 1.27 6.40
CA SER A 55 -4.08 2.47 6.14
C SER A 55 -3.40 2.45 4.78
N LEU A 56 -2.98 1.27 4.28
CA LEU A 56 -2.41 1.16 2.94
C LEU A 56 -3.49 1.43 1.89
N GLU A 57 -4.68 0.87 2.05
CA GLU A 57 -5.82 1.12 1.15
C GLU A 57 -6.26 2.59 1.18
N ALA A 58 -6.32 3.20 2.36
CA ALA A 58 -6.64 4.62 2.51
C ALA A 58 -5.59 5.51 1.82
N PHE A 59 -4.30 5.17 1.92
CA PHE A 59 -3.26 5.85 1.17
C PHE A 59 -3.47 5.72 -0.33
N LEU A 60 -3.78 4.52 -0.83
CA LEU A 60 -4.04 4.30 -2.26
C LEU A 60 -5.24 5.12 -2.75
N ARG A 61 -6.35 5.15 -2.00
CA ARG A 61 -7.51 6.01 -2.30
C ARG A 61 -7.15 7.49 -2.34
N SER A 62 -6.32 7.97 -1.39
CA SER A 62 -5.87 9.37 -1.40
C SER A 62 -5.10 9.73 -2.67
N LEU A 63 -4.32 8.80 -3.24
CA LEU A 63 -3.64 9.01 -4.52
C LEU A 63 -4.64 9.08 -5.68
N GLU A 64 -5.75 8.34 -5.61
CA GLU A 64 -6.81 8.41 -6.62
C GLU A 64 -7.50 9.77 -6.63
N GLU A 65 -7.78 10.32 -5.44
CA GLU A 65 -8.38 11.64 -5.26
C GLU A 65 -7.42 12.77 -5.68
N GLU A 66 -6.15 12.69 -5.27
CA GLU A 66 -5.10 13.67 -5.64
C GLU A 66 -4.79 13.67 -7.14
N ALA A 67 -4.99 12.55 -7.83
CA ALA A 67 -4.80 12.43 -9.28
C ALA A 67 -6.05 12.79 -10.10
N ARG A 68 -7.12 13.27 -9.45
CA ARG A 68 -8.28 13.90 -10.08
C ARG A 68 -8.16 15.45 -10.20
N PRO A 69 -7.10 16.04 -10.76
CA PRO A 69 -7.19 17.30 -11.48
C PRO A 69 -7.18 17.04 -12.99
N GLU A 70 -7.80 17.96 -13.73
CA GLU A 70 -8.03 17.90 -15.17
C GLU A 70 -6.79 17.49 -15.98
N GLY A 71 -6.87 16.32 -16.62
CA GLY A 71 -6.04 15.91 -17.76
C GLY A 71 -4.52 15.89 -17.58
N ALA A 72 -3.93 14.75 -17.17
CA ALA A 72 -2.52 14.45 -17.50
C ALA A 72 -2.15 12.97 -17.33
N GLY A 73 -1.74 12.32 -18.43
CA GLY A 73 -0.82 11.16 -18.45
C GLY A 73 -1.30 9.86 -17.80
N ARG A 74 -0.51 8.79 -17.96
CA ARG A 74 -0.77 7.45 -17.39
C ARG A 74 -0.93 7.59 -15.88
N SER A 75 -2.17 7.54 -15.40
CA SER A 75 -2.52 8.16 -14.13
C SER A 75 -1.93 7.38 -12.95
N VAL A 76 -1.56 8.09 -11.88
CA VAL A 76 -1.17 7.45 -10.61
C VAL A 76 -2.28 6.50 -10.12
N VAL A 77 -3.54 6.78 -10.48
CA VAL A 77 -4.74 5.96 -10.24
C VAL A 77 -4.64 4.59 -10.90
N ASP A 78 -4.22 4.54 -12.17
CA ASP A 78 -4.12 3.27 -12.90
C ASP A 78 -3.07 2.36 -12.26
N ARG A 79 -1.97 2.96 -11.77
CA ARG A 79 -0.94 2.25 -11.03
C ARG A 79 -1.43 1.80 -9.65
N ALA A 80 -2.18 2.63 -8.93
CA ALA A 80 -2.79 2.25 -7.66
C ALA A 80 -3.75 1.06 -7.83
N ARG A 81 -4.60 1.07 -8.87
CA ARG A 81 -5.51 -0.03 -9.21
C ARG A 81 -4.79 -1.31 -9.63
N GLU A 82 -3.72 -1.18 -10.41
CA GLU A 82 -2.87 -2.33 -10.76
C GLU A 82 -2.26 -2.95 -9.50
N VAL A 83 -1.77 -2.12 -8.58
CA VAL A 83 -1.23 -2.58 -7.29
C VAL A 83 -2.30 -3.29 -6.46
N LEU A 84 -3.49 -2.70 -6.30
CA LEU A 84 -4.58 -3.33 -5.54
C LEU A 84 -4.93 -4.71 -6.10
N ARG A 85 -5.18 -4.79 -7.41
CA ARG A 85 -5.51 -6.05 -8.09
C ARG A 85 -4.40 -7.08 -8.03
N ARG A 86 -3.14 -6.67 -8.26
CA ARG A 86 -1.98 -7.57 -8.24
C ARG A 86 -1.75 -8.19 -6.87
N PHE A 87 -2.07 -7.46 -5.81
CA PHE A 87 -1.75 -7.88 -4.44
C PHE A 87 -2.95 -8.44 -3.66
N GLY A 88 -4.14 -8.50 -4.26
CA GLY A 88 -5.36 -9.03 -3.59
C GLY A 88 -5.82 -8.12 -2.44
N LEU A 89 -5.72 -6.81 -2.66
CA LEU A 89 -6.19 -5.77 -1.73
C LEU A 89 -7.51 -5.17 -2.22
#